data_AF-A0AAE4A550-F1
#
_entry.id   AF-A0AAE4A550-F1
#
_cell.length_a   1.000
_cell.length_b   1.000
_cell.length_c   1.000
_cell.angle_alpha   90.00
_cell.angle_beta   90.00
_cell.angle_gamma   90.00
#
_symmetry.space_group_name_H-M   'P 1'
#
loop_
_entity.id
_entity.type
_entity.pdbx_description
1 polymer ?
#
loop_
_entity_poly.entity_id
_entity_poly.type
_entity_poly.pdbx_seq_one_letter_code
_entity_poly.pdbx_strand_id
1 'polypeptide(L)'
;MHLYAVPLLFALIGMVLYVVLAGADFGAGFWQLVAGRGEHGRRVREHAHESMAPVWEANHVWLIFVLVVMWTCYPEAFASIASTLSIPLFVAALGIVFRGAAYALRAGTAQARELRVIDSVFAVASILTPFALGTVVGGIASGRVPVGNAAGDQWSSWLNPTSVTIGLLAVALSAYLAAVYLAADAVRRGDAEMERAFRLRALVAGLVAGGMAAGALVVLRDDTRTLFDALLSGAGLAAVIVSALAGLGTLLLVRARSYEYSRYSAAVAVAAIVAGWAIAQSPELLPGAMTVEQAAAGDDTLIAVVAAVLAGLVVLAPSLGLLFTLTLRGSLGHGGDAPAGASGGGAGLTDEWPTPVHALSAARNGLLARGAIAFAVLGFAFLTVANAGWAHAIGVPCLFASALLGFRAAVPSD
;
A
#
# COMPACT_ATOMS: atom_id res chain seq x y z
N MET A 1 2.28 10.15 -25.98
CA MET A 1 3.07 10.16 -24.73
C MET A 1 4.52 10.01 -25.10
N HIS A 2 5.40 10.85 -24.57
CA HIS A 2 6.84 10.67 -24.72
C HIS A 2 7.32 9.49 -23.86
N LEU A 3 8.40 8.83 -24.26
CA LEU A 3 8.94 7.64 -23.58
C LEU A 3 9.26 7.93 -22.10
N TYR A 4 9.84 9.09 -21.81
CA TYR A 4 10.17 9.54 -20.46
C TYR A 4 8.95 9.73 -19.54
N ALA A 5 7.73 9.79 -20.06
CA ALA A 5 6.53 9.93 -19.22
C ALA A 5 5.96 8.57 -18.78
N VAL A 6 6.27 7.48 -19.50
CA VAL A 6 5.68 6.17 -19.27
C VAL A 6 6.10 5.58 -17.91
N PRO A 7 7.39 5.57 -17.51
CA PRO A 7 7.76 5.09 -16.18
C PRO A 7 7.20 5.96 -15.07
N LEU A 8 7.00 7.27 -15.29
CA LEU A 8 6.38 8.15 -14.30
C LEU A 8 4.92 7.75 -14.05
N LEU A 9 4.19 7.37 -15.11
CA LEU A 9 2.83 6.84 -14.96
C LEU A 9 2.83 5.55 -14.13
N PHE A 10 3.79 4.65 -14.34
CA PHE A 10 3.93 3.46 -13.50
C PHE A 10 4.21 3.81 -12.04
N ALA A 11 5.14 4.73 -11.78
CA ALA A 11 5.41 5.21 -10.43
C ALA A 11 4.17 5.86 -9.80
N LEU A 12 3.39 6.63 -10.56
CA LEU A 12 2.14 7.23 -10.07
C LEU A 12 1.08 6.19 -9.73
N ILE A 13 0.90 5.17 -10.58
CA ILE A 13 -0.01 4.05 -10.32
C ILE A 13 0.44 3.29 -9.07
N GLY A 14 1.73 2.97 -8.95
CA GLY A 14 2.30 2.34 -7.76
C GLY A 14 2.09 3.18 -6.50
N MET A 15 2.26 4.50 -6.59
CA MET A 15 2.02 5.43 -5.49
C MET A 15 0.55 5.44 -5.08
N VAL A 16 -0.38 5.53 -6.05
CA VAL A 16 -1.82 5.46 -5.78
C VAL A 16 -2.18 4.15 -5.09
N LEU A 17 -1.69 3.02 -5.61
CA LEU A 17 -1.94 1.71 -5.03
C LEU A 17 -1.36 1.61 -3.61
N TYR A 18 -0.17 2.15 -3.38
CA TYR A 18 0.43 2.20 -2.05
C TYR A 18 -0.40 3.05 -1.09
N VAL A 19 -0.74 4.29 -1.46
CA VAL A 19 -1.49 5.21 -0.60
C VAL A 19 -2.89 4.65 -0.29
N VAL A 20 -3.56 4.00 -1.25
CA VAL A 20 -4.89 3.41 -1.03
C VAL A 20 -4.81 2.13 -0.20
N LEU A 21 -3.96 1.18 -0.58
CA LEU A 21 -3.91 -0.15 0.03
C LEU A 21 -3.13 -0.12 1.36
N ALA A 22 -1.92 0.42 1.35
CA ALA A 22 -1.13 0.59 2.57
C ALA A 22 -1.73 1.65 3.48
N GLY A 23 -2.40 2.69 2.96
CA GLY A 23 -3.11 3.67 3.79
C GLY A 23 -4.21 3.04 4.64
N ALA A 24 -4.98 2.08 4.11
CA ALA A 24 -5.95 1.34 4.90
C ALA A 24 -5.29 0.49 6.01
N ASP A 25 -4.12 -0.07 5.74
CA ASP A 25 -3.34 -0.83 6.70
C ASP A 25 -2.74 0.07 7.81
N PHE A 26 -2.10 1.19 7.45
CA PHE A 26 -1.64 2.20 8.41
C PHE A 26 -2.79 2.77 9.26
N GLY A 27 -3.92 3.07 8.64
CA GLY A 27 -5.09 3.58 9.35
C GLY A 27 -5.71 2.56 10.30
N ALA A 28 -5.57 1.25 10.03
CA ALA A 28 -6.00 0.22 10.98
C ALA A 28 -5.18 0.32 12.28
N GLY A 29 -3.87 0.58 12.18
CA GLY A 29 -3.03 0.86 13.35
C GLY A 29 -3.42 2.14 14.10
N PHE A 30 -3.87 3.19 13.40
CA PHE A 30 -4.45 4.37 14.04
C PHE A 30 -5.70 4.00 14.87
N TRP A 31 -6.61 3.21 14.31
CA TRP A 31 -7.82 2.78 15.03
C TRP A 31 -7.54 1.86 16.21
N GLN A 32 -6.47 1.06 16.14
CA GLN A 32 -5.99 0.27 17.27
C GLN A 32 -5.53 1.15 18.44
N LEU A 33 -4.84 2.26 18.15
CA LEU A 33 -4.37 3.22 19.16
C LEU A 33 -5.53 3.87 19.91
N VAL A 34 -6.54 4.32 19.17
CA VAL A 34 -7.68 5.07 19.71
C VAL A 34 -8.85 4.17 20.15
N ALA A 35 -8.68 2.84 20.11
CA ALA A 35 -9.70 1.87 20.49
C ALA A 35 -10.10 1.95 21.98
N GLY A 36 -9.27 2.56 22.82
CA GLY A 36 -9.50 2.66 24.25
C GLY A 36 -9.31 1.34 25.00
N ARG A 37 -9.72 1.31 26.27
CA ARG A 37 -9.59 0.16 27.17
C ARG A 37 -10.89 -0.65 27.23
N GLY A 38 -10.82 -1.84 27.81
CA GLY A 38 -11.96 -2.74 27.97
C GLY A 38 -12.23 -3.62 26.75
N GLU A 39 -13.34 -4.34 26.82
CA GLU A 39 -13.68 -5.42 25.88
C GLU A 39 -13.97 -4.91 24.46
N HIS A 40 -14.73 -3.82 24.33
CA HIS A 40 -14.99 -3.21 23.03
C HIS A 40 -13.69 -2.76 22.34
N GLY A 41 -12.76 -2.14 23.08
CA GLY A 41 -11.46 -1.74 22.55
C GLY A 41 -10.60 -2.93 22.13
N ARG A 42 -10.69 -4.06 22.85
CA ARG A 42 -10.01 -5.31 22.48
C ARG A 42 -10.55 -5.84 21.16
N ARG A 43 -11.87 -5.91 20.99
CA ARG A 43 -12.52 -6.34 19.74
C ARG A 43 -12.18 -5.44 18.55
N VAL A 44 -12.12 -4.13 18.75
CA VAL A 44 -11.66 -3.19 17.70
C VAL A 44 -10.22 -3.50 17.28
N ARG A 45 -9.32 -3.78 18.23
CA ARG A 45 -7.93 -4.13 17.92
C ARG A 45 -7.80 -5.45 17.18
N GLU A 46 -8.53 -6.46 17.63
CA GLU A 46 -8.55 -7.79 17.00
C GLU A 46 -9.11 -7.73 15.59
N HIS A 47 -10.26 -7.09 15.40
CA HIS A 47 -10.87 -6.89 14.08
C HIS A 47 -9.91 -6.19 13.11
N ALA A 48 -9.27 -5.11 13.56
CA ALA A 48 -8.30 -4.37 12.75
C ALA A 48 -7.08 -5.21 12.37
N HIS A 49 -6.56 -6.01 13.31
CA HIS A 49 -5.40 -6.86 13.06
C HIS A 49 -5.74 -8.00 12.10
N GLU A 50 -6.80 -8.77 12.36
CA GLU A 50 -7.18 -9.92 11.53
C GLU A 50 -7.55 -9.50 10.10
N SER A 51 -8.09 -8.30 9.95
CA SER A 51 -8.43 -7.71 8.65
C SER A 51 -7.22 -7.37 7.78
N MET A 52 -6.08 -7.02 8.40
CA MET A 52 -4.90 -6.48 7.70
C MET A 52 -3.72 -7.46 7.63
N ALA A 53 -3.63 -8.41 8.57
CA ALA A 53 -2.53 -9.37 8.64
C ALA A 53 -2.24 -10.12 7.32
N PRO A 54 -3.22 -10.51 6.48
CA PRO A 54 -2.91 -11.23 5.24
C PRO A 54 -2.34 -10.34 4.12
N VAL A 55 -2.52 -9.01 4.20
CA VAL A 55 -2.27 -8.10 3.06
C VAL A 55 -1.16 -7.08 3.31
N TRP A 56 -0.70 -6.91 4.56
CA TRP A 56 0.27 -5.87 4.91
C TRP A 56 1.61 -6.04 4.15
N GLU A 57 2.12 -7.27 4.02
CA GLU A 57 3.36 -7.54 3.27
C GLU A 57 3.23 -7.19 1.79
N ALA A 58 2.08 -7.55 1.20
CA ALA A 58 1.78 -7.29 -0.21
C ALA A 58 1.70 -5.78 -0.49
N ASN A 59 1.22 -4.98 0.47
CA ASN A 59 1.10 -3.54 0.31
C ASN A 59 2.47 -2.86 0.13
N HIS A 60 3.52 -3.32 0.82
CA HIS A 60 4.85 -2.69 0.74
C HIS A 60 5.56 -2.90 -0.61
N VAL A 61 5.15 -3.88 -1.40
CA VAL A 61 5.67 -4.10 -2.76
C VAL A 61 5.49 -2.85 -3.62
N TRP A 62 4.37 -2.13 -3.46
CA TRP A 62 4.10 -0.92 -4.23
C TRP A 62 5.06 0.22 -3.91
N LEU A 63 5.45 0.39 -2.64
CA LEU A 63 6.44 1.41 -2.27
C LEU A 63 7.81 1.09 -2.87
N ILE A 64 8.26 -0.16 -2.74
CA ILE A 64 9.54 -0.59 -3.31
C ILE A 64 9.53 -0.44 -4.83
N PHE A 65 8.41 -0.79 -5.47
CA PHE A 65 8.22 -0.59 -6.91
C PHE A 65 8.40 0.88 -7.31
N VAL A 66 7.74 1.81 -6.61
CA VAL A 66 7.91 3.26 -6.87
C VAL A 66 9.35 3.68 -6.70
N LEU A 67 10.02 3.28 -5.61
CA LEU A 67 11.41 3.64 -5.36
C LEU A 67 12.36 3.11 -6.44
N VAL A 68 12.19 1.87 -6.89
CA VAL A 68 13.02 1.26 -7.94
C VAL A 68 12.79 1.94 -9.29
N VAL A 69 11.54 2.24 -9.65
CA VAL A 69 11.23 2.96 -10.89
C VAL A 69 11.83 4.36 -10.85
N MET A 70 11.65 5.09 -9.74
CA MET A 70 12.21 6.43 -9.57
C MET A 70 13.73 6.44 -9.61
N TRP A 71 14.37 5.50 -8.91
CA TRP A 71 15.83 5.38 -8.89
C TRP A 71 16.42 5.04 -10.26
N THR A 72 15.76 4.16 -11.01
CA THR A 72 16.28 3.67 -12.29
C THR A 72 15.98 4.64 -13.44
N CYS A 73 14.77 5.21 -13.48
CA CYS A 73 14.33 6.07 -14.58
C CYS A 73 14.59 7.56 -14.35
N TYR A 74 14.70 8.02 -13.10
CA TYR A 74 14.95 9.42 -12.75
C TYR A 74 16.03 9.56 -11.68
N PRO A 75 17.27 9.06 -11.95
CA PRO A 75 18.30 8.87 -10.93
C PRO A 75 18.72 10.18 -10.25
N GLU A 76 18.81 11.29 -10.98
CA GLU A 76 19.18 12.60 -10.42
C GLU A 76 18.10 13.13 -9.47
N ALA A 77 16.84 13.00 -9.85
CA ALA A 77 15.70 13.38 -9.01
C ALA A 77 15.66 12.51 -7.75
N PHE A 78 15.82 11.19 -7.92
CA PHE A 78 15.84 10.25 -6.81
C PHE A 78 16.98 10.56 -5.83
N ALA A 79 18.19 10.82 -6.32
CA ALA A 79 19.34 11.16 -5.47
C ALA A 79 19.11 12.47 -4.69
N SER A 80 18.54 13.48 -5.37
CA SER A 80 18.21 14.77 -4.74
C SER A 80 17.16 14.59 -3.64
N ILE A 81 16.06 13.88 -3.93
CA ILE A 81 15.00 13.56 -2.97
C ILE A 81 15.54 12.75 -1.79
N ALA A 82 16.24 11.66 -2.05
CA ALA A 82 16.71 10.74 -1.02
C ALA A 82 17.75 11.38 -0.08
N SER A 83 18.61 12.24 -0.61
CA SER A 83 19.64 12.92 0.18
C SER A 83 19.10 14.10 1.00
N THR A 84 18.21 14.92 0.41
CA THR A 84 17.57 16.05 1.11
C THR A 84 16.53 15.60 2.12
N LEU A 85 15.72 14.59 1.79
CA LEU A 85 14.62 14.12 2.64
C LEU A 85 14.98 12.81 3.37
N SER A 86 16.26 12.61 3.65
CA SER A 86 16.79 11.41 4.30
C SER A 86 16.18 11.14 5.67
N ILE A 87 15.96 12.18 6.49
CA ILE A 87 15.39 12.06 7.84
C ILE A 87 13.96 11.51 7.81
N PRO A 88 12.98 12.12 7.11
CA PRO A 88 11.63 11.58 7.07
C PRO A 88 11.58 10.22 6.35
N LEU A 89 12.40 9.98 5.33
CA LEU A 89 12.50 8.66 4.70
C LEU A 89 13.01 7.59 5.68
N PHE A 90 13.99 7.92 6.52
CA PHE A 90 14.50 7.03 7.55
C PHE A 90 13.45 6.75 8.63
N VAL A 91 12.71 7.78 9.07
CA VAL A 91 11.59 7.61 10.01
C VAL A 91 10.52 6.68 9.42
N ALA A 92 10.17 6.85 8.14
CA ALA A 92 9.25 5.97 7.45
C ALA A 92 9.77 4.52 7.39
N ALA A 93 11.05 4.33 7.04
CA ALA A 93 11.67 3.01 7.00
C ALA A 93 11.66 2.32 8.37
N LEU A 94 12.03 3.02 9.44
CA LEU A 94 11.95 2.50 10.81
C LEU A 94 10.53 2.12 11.18
N GLY A 95 9.54 2.95 10.82
CA GLY A 95 8.14 2.64 11.05
C GLY A 95 7.70 1.35 10.36
N ILE A 96 8.09 1.13 9.11
CA ILE A 96 7.80 -0.11 8.37
C ILE A 96 8.46 -1.32 9.06
N VAL A 97 9.73 -1.21 9.45
CA VAL A 97 10.46 -2.28 10.15
C VAL A 97 9.79 -2.63 11.48
N PHE A 98 9.44 -1.63 12.28
CA PHE A 98 8.78 -1.86 13.57
C PHE A 98 7.38 -2.45 13.42
N ARG A 99 6.63 -2.12 12.36
CA ARG A 99 5.34 -2.77 12.07
C ARG A 99 5.51 -4.24 11.72
N GLY A 100 6.47 -4.58 10.87
CA GLY A 100 6.76 -5.98 10.53
C GLY A 100 7.23 -6.79 11.75
N ALA A 101 8.12 -6.21 12.56
CA ALA A 101 8.54 -6.81 13.82
C ALA A 101 7.36 -7.01 14.79
N ALA A 102 6.45 -6.02 14.90
CA ALA A 102 5.28 -6.13 15.76
C ALA A 102 4.33 -7.25 15.32
N TYR A 103 4.07 -7.41 14.01
CA TYR A 103 3.27 -8.54 13.50
C TYR A 103 3.89 -9.90 13.85
N ALA A 104 5.19 -10.06 13.61
CA ALA A 104 5.91 -11.30 13.90
C ALA A 104 5.93 -11.62 15.41
N LEU A 105 6.21 -10.62 16.26
CA LEU A 105 6.29 -10.81 17.71
C LEU A 105 4.92 -11.06 18.33
N ARG A 106 3.87 -10.40 17.84
CA ARG A 106 2.50 -10.58 18.34
C ARG A 106 1.99 -12.02 18.14
N ALA A 107 2.41 -12.69 17.07
CA ALA A 107 2.10 -14.10 16.84
C ALA A 107 2.81 -15.05 17.83
N GLY A 108 3.92 -14.62 18.43
CA GLY A 108 4.76 -15.44 19.31
C GLY A 108 4.57 -15.24 20.81
N THR A 109 3.76 -14.27 21.26
CA THR A 109 3.54 -13.99 22.69
C THR A 109 2.07 -14.07 23.11
N ALA A 110 1.82 -14.68 24.27
CA ALA A 110 0.52 -14.70 24.94
C ALA A 110 0.47 -13.72 26.14
N GLN A 111 1.58 -13.04 26.47
CA GLN A 111 1.65 -12.24 27.69
C GLN A 111 1.02 -10.86 27.48
N ALA A 112 -0.03 -10.55 28.26
CA ALA A 112 -0.80 -9.32 28.14
C ALA A 112 0.02 -8.02 28.27
N ARG A 113 1.14 -8.02 29.01
CA ARG A 113 2.03 -6.85 29.10
C ARG A 113 2.82 -6.64 27.81
N GLU A 114 3.35 -7.71 27.23
CA GLU A 114 4.14 -7.68 25.99
C GLU A 114 3.26 -7.29 24.81
N LEU A 115 2.06 -7.90 24.72
CA LEU A 115 1.06 -7.54 23.71
C LEU A 115 0.73 -6.05 23.72
N ARG A 116 0.59 -5.42 24.90
CA ARG A 116 0.35 -3.97 24.99
C ARG A 116 1.51 -3.13 24.46
N VAL A 117 2.76 -3.55 24.72
CA VAL A 117 3.95 -2.83 24.22
C VAL A 117 4.02 -2.98 22.70
N ILE A 118 3.83 -4.20 22.19
CA ILE A 118 3.82 -4.51 20.76
C ILE A 118 2.71 -3.73 20.04
N ASP A 119 1.48 -3.76 20.55
CA ASP A 119 0.35 -3.00 19.99
C ASP A 119 0.62 -1.48 19.99
N SER A 120 1.32 -0.96 21.03
CA SER A 120 1.67 0.46 21.10
C SER A 120 2.75 0.85 20.08
N VAL A 121 3.81 0.03 19.93
CA VAL A 121 4.85 0.23 18.91
C VAL A 121 4.24 0.17 17.52
N PHE A 122 3.38 -0.82 17.26
CA PHE A 122 2.66 -0.96 16.01
C PHE A 122 1.83 0.27 15.68
N ALA A 123 1.04 0.75 16.65
CA ALA A 123 0.21 1.93 16.50
C ALA A 123 1.00 3.20 16.19
N VAL A 124 2.07 3.47 16.96
CA VAL A 124 2.92 4.65 16.75
C VAL A 124 3.60 4.60 15.38
N ALA A 125 4.16 3.45 15.02
CA ALA A 125 4.77 3.25 13.72
C ALA A 125 3.76 3.43 12.56
N SER A 126 2.51 3.03 12.77
CA SER A 126 1.43 3.17 11.78
C SER A 126 0.97 4.62 11.55
N ILE A 127 1.28 5.54 12.46
CA ILE A 127 1.02 6.98 12.31
C ILE A 127 2.26 7.68 11.75
N LEU A 128 3.43 7.38 12.33
CA LEU A 128 4.69 8.03 11.93
C LEU A 128 5.05 7.74 10.47
N THR A 129 4.80 6.54 9.97
CA THR A 129 5.14 6.15 8.59
C THR A 129 4.39 6.98 7.54
N PRO A 130 3.04 6.99 7.50
CA PRO A 130 2.31 7.80 6.52
C PRO A 130 2.54 9.30 6.74
N PHE A 131 2.73 9.76 8.00
CA PHE A 131 3.10 11.15 8.26
C PHE A 131 4.42 11.51 7.58
N ALA A 132 5.48 10.72 7.80
CA ALA A 132 6.80 10.98 7.26
C ALA A 132 6.84 10.84 5.72
N LEU A 133 6.12 9.89 5.14
CA LEU A 133 5.99 9.81 3.68
C LEU A 133 5.19 10.98 3.11
N GLY A 134 4.17 11.45 3.81
CA GLY A 134 3.43 12.65 3.41
C GLY A 134 4.28 13.93 3.51
N THR A 135 5.14 14.06 4.53
CA THR A 135 6.07 15.19 4.61
C THR A 135 7.11 15.17 3.48
N VAL A 136 7.55 13.98 3.03
CA VAL A 136 8.39 13.85 1.82
C VAL A 136 7.67 14.41 0.60
N VAL A 137 6.42 13.99 0.36
CA VAL A 137 5.62 14.48 -0.76
C VAL A 137 5.43 15.99 -0.67
N GLY A 138 5.16 16.54 0.51
CA GLY A 138 5.03 17.98 0.67
C GLY A 138 6.33 18.76 0.54
N GLY A 139 7.48 18.16 0.88
CA GLY A 139 8.79 18.76 0.66
C GLY A 139 9.10 18.90 -0.83
N ILE A 140 8.74 17.86 -1.61
CA ILE A 140 8.81 17.89 -3.08
C ILE A 140 7.83 18.93 -3.63
N ALA A 141 6.56 18.82 -3.25
CA ALA A 141 5.47 19.65 -3.77
C ALA A 141 5.70 21.15 -3.53
N SER A 142 6.37 21.50 -2.44
CA SER A 142 6.69 22.88 -2.08
C SER A 142 8.03 23.40 -2.61
N GLY A 143 8.70 22.64 -3.48
CA GLY A 143 9.93 23.06 -4.15
C GLY A 143 11.16 23.15 -3.22
N ARG A 144 11.16 22.42 -2.11
CA ARG A 144 12.24 22.47 -1.10
C ARG A 144 13.34 21.43 -1.32
N VAL A 145 13.27 20.69 -2.42
CA VAL A 145 14.28 19.71 -2.81
C VAL A 145 15.11 20.28 -3.96
N PRO A 146 16.28 20.88 -3.68
CA PRO A 146 17.16 21.35 -4.73
C PRO A 146 17.80 20.17 -5.48
N VAL A 147 18.14 20.39 -6.74
CA VAL A 147 18.88 19.39 -7.54
C VAL A 147 20.30 19.26 -7.02
N GLY A 148 20.74 18.02 -6.84
CA GLY A 148 22.08 17.67 -6.40
C GLY A 148 22.10 16.88 -5.10
N ASN A 149 23.13 16.07 -4.93
CA ASN A 149 23.29 15.24 -3.75
C ASN A 149 23.61 16.09 -2.51
N ALA A 150 22.82 15.94 -1.45
CA ALA A 150 22.95 16.68 -0.19
C ALA A 150 22.94 18.21 -0.35
N ALA A 151 22.28 18.73 -1.39
CA ALA A 151 22.19 20.16 -1.65
C ALA A 151 21.14 20.87 -0.78
N GLY A 152 20.12 20.15 -0.32
CA GLY A 152 19.06 20.68 0.54
C GLY A 152 19.28 20.39 2.03
N ASP A 153 18.71 21.24 2.89
CA ASP A 153 18.79 21.07 4.34
C ASP A 153 17.86 19.95 4.84
N GLN A 154 18.38 19.01 5.62
CA GLN A 154 17.67 17.77 5.98
C GLN A 154 16.50 17.98 6.97
N TRP A 155 16.40 19.15 7.60
CA TRP A 155 15.37 19.44 8.60
C TRP A 155 14.28 20.35 8.05
N SER A 156 14.64 21.52 7.55
CA SER A 156 13.71 22.53 7.04
C SER A 156 12.99 22.09 5.77
N SER A 157 13.59 21.19 4.97
CA SER A 157 12.98 20.72 3.71
C SER A 157 11.69 19.93 3.91
N TRP A 158 11.44 19.39 5.11
CA TRP A 158 10.21 18.65 5.44
C TRP A 158 9.46 19.19 6.67
N LEU A 159 10.05 20.11 7.43
CA LEU A 159 9.42 20.79 8.58
C LEU A 159 8.86 22.18 8.19
N ASN A 160 8.08 22.22 7.12
CA ASN A 160 7.43 23.43 6.61
C ASN A 160 5.89 23.26 6.59
N PRO A 161 5.12 24.36 6.48
CA PRO A 161 3.67 24.30 6.56
C PRO A 161 3.04 23.30 5.57
N THR A 162 3.47 23.32 4.30
CA THR A 162 2.97 22.38 3.28
C THR A 162 3.28 20.94 3.62
N SER A 163 4.53 20.64 4.00
CA SER A 163 4.97 19.28 4.33
C SER A 163 4.24 18.71 5.54
N VAL A 164 4.16 19.48 6.63
CA VAL A 164 3.44 19.05 7.84
C VAL A 164 1.96 18.84 7.53
N THR A 165 1.35 19.73 6.76
CA THR A 165 -0.07 19.62 6.39
C THR A 165 -0.34 18.37 5.54
N ILE A 166 0.51 18.09 4.54
CA ILE A 166 0.38 16.89 3.71
C ILE A 166 0.67 15.62 4.53
N GLY A 167 1.64 15.65 5.45
CA GLY A 167 1.89 14.56 6.40
C GLY A 167 0.67 14.26 7.28
N LEU A 168 0.06 15.29 7.86
CA LEU A 168 -1.17 15.14 8.65
C LEU A 168 -2.35 14.65 7.80
N LEU A 169 -2.48 15.16 6.58
CA LEU A 169 -3.48 14.70 5.62
C LEU A 169 -3.29 13.22 5.29
N ALA A 170 -2.05 12.75 5.08
CA ALA A 170 -1.76 11.34 4.81
C ALA A 170 -2.22 10.43 5.96
N VAL A 171 -2.03 10.83 7.21
CA VAL A 171 -2.56 10.11 8.39
C VAL A 171 -4.09 10.10 8.39
N ALA A 172 -4.73 11.24 8.12
CA ALA A 172 -6.19 11.35 8.08
C ALA A 172 -6.81 10.51 6.96
N LEU A 173 -6.23 10.53 5.76
CA LEU A 173 -6.65 9.70 4.63
C LEU A 173 -6.46 8.21 4.95
N SER A 174 -5.37 7.84 5.61
CA SER A 174 -5.14 6.47 6.08
C SER A 174 -6.24 6.01 7.05
N ALA A 175 -6.53 6.81 8.09
CA ALA A 175 -7.60 6.52 9.04
C ALA A 175 -8.98 6.43 8.37
N TYR A 176 -9.27 7.29 7.40
CA TYR A 176 -10.49 7.26 6.59
C TYR A 176 -10.61 5.96 5.77
N LEU A 177 -9.58 5.62 4.97
CA LEU A 177 -9.56 4.40 4.16
C LEU A 177 -9.74 3.15 5.02
N ALA A 178 -9.03 3.09 6.15
CA ALA A 178 -9.12 2.00 7.10
C ALA A 178 -10.53 1.84 7.67
N ALA A 179 -11.17 2.94 8.07
CA ALA A 179 -12.51 2.87 8.65
C ALA A 179 -13.55 2.36 7.62
N VAL A 180 -13.47 2.82 6.37
CA VAL A 180 -14.33 2.34 5.28
C VAL A 180 -14.10 0.85 5.02
N TYR A 181 -12.83 0.42 4.95
CA TYR A 181 -12.49 -0.98 4.74
C TYR A 181 -12.96 -1.87 5.89
N LEU A 182 -12.69 -1.48 7.14
CA LEU A 182 -13.03 -2.25 8.34
C LEU A 182 -14.53 -2.36 8.57
N ALA A 183 -15.32 -1.34 8.18
CA ALA A 183 -16.77 -1.42 8.16
C ALA A 183 -17.26 -2.48 7.15
N ALA A 184 -16.68 -2.48 5.95
CA ALA A 184 -17.01 -3.46 4.92
C ALA A 184 -16.58 -4.88 5.33
N ASP A 185 -15.44 -5.02 6.00
CA ASP A 185 -14.96 -6.31 6.50
C ASP A 185 -15.84 -6.86 7.63
N ALA A 186 -16.28 -6.01 8.56
CA ALA A 186 -17.21 -6.39 9.63
C ALA A 186 -18.52 -6.96 9.07
N VAL A 187 -19.04 -6.38 7.98
CA VAL A 187 -20.23 -6.89 7.28
C VAL A 187 -19.97 -8.28 6.69
N ARG A 188 -18.82 -8.47 6.03
CA ARG A 188 -18.45 -9.78 5.46
C ARG A 188 -18.36 -10.87 6.52
N ARG A 189 -17.89 -10.52 7.73
CA ARG A 189 -17.79 -11.42 8.89
C ARG A 189 -19.10 -11.58 9.67
N GLY A 190 -20.15 -10.84 9.33
CA GLY A 190 -21.42 -10.86 10.08
C GLY A 190 -21.37 -10.17 11.45
N ASP A 191 -20.35 -9.34 11.74
CA ASP A 191 -20.21 -8.63 13.02
C ASP A 191 -20.94 -7.27 12.97
N ALA A 192 -22.21 -7.28 13.36
CA ALA A 192 -23.06 -6.08 13.38
C ALA A 192 -22.61 -5.01 14.40
N GLU A 193 -21.86 -5.39 15.44
CA GLU A 193 -21.34 -4.41 16.40
C GLU A 193 -20.16 -3.65 15.78
N MET A 194 -19.21 -4.37 15.18
CA MET A 194 -18.06 -3.77 14.51
C MET A 194 -18.50 -2.98 13.26
N GLU A 195 -19.53 -3.43 12.54
CA GLU A 195 -20.16 -2.66 11.44
C GLU A 195 -20.58 -1.27 11.90
N ARG A 196 -21.36 -1.18 12.99
CA ARG A 196 -21.84 0.11 13.53
C ARG A 196 -20.69 0.97 14.04
N ALA A 197 -19.74 0.34 14.72
CA ALA A 197 -18.56 1.00 15.28
C ALA A 197 -17.69 1.64 14.18
N PHE A 198 -17.42 0.93 13.09
CA PHE A 198 -16.60 1.43 11.99
C PHE A 198 -17.37 2.31 11.01
N ARG A 199 -18.70 2.16 10.88
CA ARG A 199 -19.53 3.09 10.09
C ARG A 199 -19.43 4.52 10.62
N LEU A 200 -19.58 4.72 11.92
CA LEU A 200 -19.45 6.06 12.52
C LEU A 200 -18.03 6.62 12.32
N ARG A 201 -17.01 5.78 12.55
CA ARG A 201 -15.60 6.15 12.33
C ARG A 201 -15.33 6.53 10.88
N ALA A 202 -15.90 5.82 9.91
CA ALA A 202 -15.76 6.12 8.49
C ALA A 202 -16.39 7.46 8.11
N LEU A 203 -17.58 7.77 8.64
CA LEU A 203 -18.23 9.06 8.40
C LEU A 203 -17.44 10.22 9.03
N VAL A 204 -17.03 10.08 10.28
CA VAL A 204 -16.27 11.12 10.99
C VAL A 204 -14.89 11.31 10.35
N ALA A 205 -14.16 10.22 10.09
CA ALA A 205 -12.85 10.30 9.47
C ALA A 205 -12.92 10.83 8.04
N GLY A 206 -13.96 10.51 7.27
CA GLY A 206 -14.16 11.08 5.94
C GLY A 206 -14.44 12.58 5.97
N LEU A 207 -15.25 13.06 6.92
CA LEU A 207 -15.48 14.50 7.12
C LEU A 207 -14.19 15.22 7.57
N VAL A 208 -13.43 14.63 8.50
CA VAL A 208 -12.15 15.17 8.96
C VAL A 208 -11.14 15.21 7.82
N ALA A 209 -10.98 14.11 7.08
CA ALA A 209 -10.05 14.05 5.94
C ALA A 209 -10.44 15.03 4.83
N GLY A 210 -11.73 15.15 4.50
CA GLY A 210 -12.22 16.15 3.54
C GLY A 210 -12.00 17.58 4.01
N GLY A 211 -12.27 17.87 5.29
CA GLY A 211 -11.99 19.17 5.91
C GLY A 211 -10.50 19.51 5.92
N MET A 212 -9.64 18.54 6.22
CA MET A 212 -8.18 18.69 6.17
C MET A 212 -7.68 18.87 4.74
N ALA A 213 -8.25 18.19 3.75
CA ALA A 213 -7.91 18.39 2.34
C ALA A 213 -8.28 19.81 1.86
N ALA A 214 -9.46 20.30 2.25
CA ALA A 214 -9.86 21.69 1.99
C ALA A 214 -8.96 22.70 2.73
N GLY A 215 -8.62 22.43 3.99
CA GLY A 215 -7.69 23.24 4.76
C GLY A 215 -6.28 23.25 4.18
N ALA A 216 -5.83 22.13 3.59
CA ALA A 216 -4.55 22.04 2.91
C ALA A 216 -4.46 23.01 1.73
N LEU A 217 -5.54 23.22 0.99
CA LEU A 217 -5.57 24.23 -0.08
C LEU A 217 -5.29 25.65 0.44
N VAL A 218 -5.73 25.98 1.66
CA VAL A 218 -5.42 27.27 2.29
C VAL A 218 -3.92 27.39 2.58
N VAL A 219 -3.31 26.34 3.13
CA VAL A 219 -1.87 26.33 3.40
C VAL A 219 -1.06 26.41 2.10
N LEU A 220 -1.46 25.65 1.07
CA LEU A 220 -0.81 25.67 -0.24
C LEU A 220 -0.90 27.05 -0.91
N ARG A 221 -2.01 27.78 -0.73
CA ARG A 221 -2.15 29.14 -1.27
C ARG A 221 -1.03 30.08 -0.78
N ASP A 222 -0.67 29.98 0.50
CA ASP A 222 0.30 30.87 1.12
C ASP A 222 1.74 30.37 0.96
N ASP A 223 1.98 29.06 1.06
CA ASP A 223 3.33 28.47 1.06
C ASP A 223 3.79 27.96 -0.32
N THR A 224 2.88 27.62 -1.23
CA THR A 224 3.20 27.07 -2.56
C THR A 224 2.14 27.46 -3.59
N ARG A 225 2.05 28.77 -3.85
CA ARG A 225 0.97 29.37 -4.65
C ARG A 225 0.87 28.81 -6.07
N THR A 226 1.99 28.46 -6.70
CA THR A 226 2.02 27.86 -8.03
C THR A 226 1.25 26.53 -8.08
N LEU A 227 1.48 25.66 -7.10
CA LEU A 227 0.77 24.39 -6.97
C LEU A 227 -0.72 24.61 -6.67
N PHE A 228 -1.04 25.59 -5.82
CA PHE A 228 -2.43 25.96 -5.53
C PHE A 228 -3.18 26.40 -6.79
N ASP A 229 -2.60 27.32 -7.56
CA ASP A 229 -3.21 27.83 -8.79
C ASP A 229 -3.38 26.72 -9.84
N ALA A 230 -2.41 25.80 -9.94
CA ALA A 230 -2.48 24.63 -10.82
C ALA A 230 -3.55 23.60 -10.37
N LEU A 231 -3.72 23.38 -9.05
CA LEU A 231 -4.77 22.52 -8.50
C LEU A 231 -6.18 23.11 -8.70
N LEU A 232 -6.30 24.44 -8.78
CA LEU A 232 -7.59 25.12 -8.99
C LEU A 232 -7.83 25.54 -10.45
N SER A 233 -7.03 25.06 -11.39
CA SER A 233 -7.20 25.30 -12.82
C SER A 233 -7.15 24.01 -13.63
N GLY A 234 -7.70 24.07 -14.85
CA GLY A 234 -7.61 23.00 -15.85
C GLY A 234 -7.91 21.60 -15.32
N ALA A 235 -6.98 20.67 -15.57
CA ALA A 235 -7.09 19.27 -15.16
C ALA A 235 -6.88 19.05 -13.64
N GLY A 236 -6.16 19.95 -12.96
CA GLY A 236 -6.02 19.90 -11.50
C GLY A 236 -7.36 20.10 -10.80
N LEU A 237 -8.15 21.08 -11.26
CA LEU A 237 -9.48 21.34 -10.72
C LEU A 237 -10.42 20.15 -10.96
N ALA A 238 -10.33 19.51 -12.12
CA ALA A 238 -11.10 18.30 -12.40
C ALA A 238 -10.77 17.17 -11.40
N ALA A 239 -9.49 16.98 -11.06
CA ALA A 239 -9.09 15.99 -10.06
C ALA A 239 -9.60 16.33 -8.64
N VAL A 240 -9.56 17.62 -8.25
CA VAL A 240 -10.14 18.09 -6.97
C VAL A 240 -11.65 17.85 -6.92
N ILE A 241 -12.37 18.14 -8.00
CA ILE A 241 -13.82 17.88 -8.10
C ILE A 241 -14.11 16.38 -8.02
N VAL A 242 -13.36 15.54 -8.75
CA VAL A 242 -13.52 14.08 -8.70
C VAL A 242 -13.28 13.57 -7.27
N SER A 243 -12.22 14.06 -6.60
CA SER A 243 -11.94 13.73 -5.20
C SER A 243 -13.10 14.11 -4.28
N ALA A 244 -13.62 15.34 -4.39
CA ALA A 244 -14.72 15.82 -3.56
C ALA A 244 -16.03 15.03 -3.79
N LEU A 245 -16.38 14.76 -5.05
CA LEU A 245 -17.58 14.00 -5.41
C LEU A 245 -17.47 12.53 -4.98
N ALA A 246 -16.30 11.90 -5.17
CA ALA A 246 -16.07 10.52 -4.74
C ALA A 246 -16.01 10.40 -3.20
N GLY A 247 -15.46 11.41 -2.51
CA GLY A 247 -15.48 11.51 -1.06
C GLY A 247 -16.91 11.64 -0.52
N LEU A 248 -17.70 12.55 -1.08
CA LEU A 248 -19.12 12.70 -0.75
C LEU A 248 -19.91 11.43 -1.06
N GLY A 249 -19.68 10.84 -2.23
CA GLY A 249 -20.25 9.55 -2.64
C GLY A 249 -19.95 8.45 -1.63
N THR A 250 -18.72 8.38 -1.12
CA THR A 250 -18.35 7.43 -0.06
C THR A 250 -19.16 7.67 1.20
N LEU A 251 -19.29 8.91 1.67
CA LEU A 251 -20.06 9.24 2.88
C LEU A 251 -21.54 8.84 2.71
N LEU A 252 -22.13 9.10 1.56
CA LEU A 252 -23.51 8.70 1.24
C LEU A 252 -23.66 7.18 1.19
N LEU A 253 -22.74 6.47 0.54
CA LEU A 253 -22.75 5.01 0.44
C LEU A 253 -22.57 4.33 1.80
N VAL A 254 -21.64 4.82 2.63
CA VAL A 254 -21.45 4.34 4.02
C VAL A 254 -22.71 4.59 4.85
N ARG A 255 -23.37 5.74 4.67
CA ARG A 255 -24.62 6.06 5.36
C ARG A 255 -25.78 5.18 4.91
N ALA A 256 -25.81 4.84 3.62
CA ALA A 256 -26.74 3.87 3.02
C ALA A 256 -26.35 2.40 3.24
N ARG A 257 -25.28 2.12 4.02
CA ARG A 257 -24.75 0.78 4.30
C ARG A 257 -24.34 -0.02 3.05
N SER A 258 -24.02 0.66 1.96
CA SER A 258 -23.52 0.07 0.71
C SER A 258 -22.00 0.00 0.73
N TYR A 259 -21.46 -0.92 1.53
CA TYR A 259 -20.03 -0.94 1.90
C TYR A 259 -19.08 -1.45 0.82
N GLU A 260 -19.56 -2.22 -0.15
CA GLU A 260 -18.73 -2.67 -1.27
C GLU A 260 -18.36 -1.49 -2.19
N TYR A 261 -19.39 -0.75 -2.63
CA TYR A 261 -19.21 0.44 -3.46
C TYR A 261 -18.48 1.57 -2.73
N SER A 262 -18.66 1.71 -1.41
CA SER A 262 -17.97 2.75 -0.65
C SER A 262 -16.45 2.57 -0.66
N ARG A 263 -15.93 1.32 -0.70
CA ARG A 263 -14.48 1.07 -0.83
C ARG A 263 -13.92 1.60 -2.13
N TYR A 264 -14.60 1.35 -3.25
CA TYR A 264 -14.17 1.84 -4.55
C TYR A 264 -14.25 3.36 -4.62
N SER A 265 -15.35 3.95 -4.12
CA SER A 265 -15.50 5.41 -4.07
C SER A 265 -14.42 6.07 -3.19
N ALA A 266 -14.06 5.44 -2.06
CA ALA A 266 -13.00 5.94 -1.18
C ALA A 266 -11.62 5.87 -1.85
N ALA A 267 -11.33 4.76 -2.54
CA ALA A 267 -10.10 4.60 -3.30
C ALA A 267 -10.00 5.65 -4.42
N VAL A 268 -11.09 5.91 -5.16
CA VAL A 268 -11.12 6.95 -6.20
C VAL A 268 -10.89 8.34 -5.61
N ALA A 269 -11.50 8.65 -4.44
CA ALA A 269 -11.31 9.95 -3.80
C ALA A 269 -9.83 10.20 -3.46
N VAL A 270 -9.15 9.22 -2.86
CA VAL A 270 -7.74 9.33 -2.49
C VAL A 270 -6.83 9.29 -3.73
N ALA A 271 -7.13 8.43 -4.70
CA ALA A 271 -6.38 8.36 -5.96
C ALA A 271 -6.44 9.70 -6.71
N ALA A 272 -7.60 10.37 -6.72
CA ALA A 272 -7.76 11.67 -7.35
C ALA A 272 -6.96 12.78 -6.65
N ILE A 273 -6.74 12.70 -5.33
CA ILE A 273 -5.83 13.63 -4.62
C ILE A 273 -4.39 13.45 -5.11
N VAL A 274 -3.91 12.20 -5.14
CA VAL A 274 -2.52 11.89 -5.57
C VAL A 274 -2.31 12.23 -7.05
N ALA A 275 -3.26 11.85 -7.91
CA ALA A 275 -3.23 12.19 -9.33
C ALA A 275 -3.36 13.69 -9.57
N GLY A 276 -4.22 14.39 -8.81
CA GLY A 276 -4.38 15.84 -8.88
C GLY A 276 -3.09 16.58 -8.56
N TRP A 277 -2.35 16.14 -7.55
CA TRP A 277 -1.00 16.66 -7.26
C TRP A 277 -0.04 16.43 -8.44
N ALA A 278 0.05 15.21 -8.96
CA ALA A 278 0.95 14.90 -10.07
C ALA A 278 0.61 15.70 -11.36
N ILE A 279 -0.68 15.87 -11.65
CA ILE A 279 -1.16 16.67 -12.79
C ILE A 279 -0.85 18.15 -12.58
N ALA A 280 -1.07 18.69 -11.38
CA ALA A 280 -0.84 20.09 -11.06
C ALA A 280 0.65 20.46 -11.05
N GLN A 281 1.53 19.51 -10.72
CA GLN A 281 2.97 19.73 -10.73
C GLN A 281 3.60 19.51 -12.12
N SER A 282 2.94 18.77 -13.01
CA SER A 282 3.42 18.51 -14.37
C SER A 282 3.65 19.82 -15.14
N PRO A 283 4.77 19.96 -15.88
CA PRO A 283 5.75 18.93 -16.25
C PRO A 283 6.96 18.81 -15.31
N GLU A 284 6.92 19.44 -14.12
CA GLU A 284 8.05 19.49 -13.20
C GLU A 284 8.06 18.29 -12.25
N LEU A 285 9.20 17.60 -12.16
CA LEU A 285 9.40 16.53 -11.18
C LEU A 285 9.89 17.09 -9.85
N LEU A 286 10.80 18.08 -9.91
CA LEU A 286 11.21 18.92 -8.79
C LEU A 286 10.81 20.37 -9.12
N PRO A 287 9.82 20.96 -8.43
CA PRO A 287 9.29 22.27 -8.78
C PRO A 287 10.35 23.36 -8.84
N GLY A 288 10.38 24.11 -9.94
CA GLY A 288 11.33 25.20 -10.18
C GLY A 288 12.79 24.76 -10.40
N ALA A 289 13.08 23.46 -10.41
CA ALA A 289 14.46 22.96 -10.52
C ALA A 289 14.66 21.97 -11.68
N MET A 290 13.72 21.03 -11.90
CA MET A 290 13.90 20.00 -12.92
C MET A 290 12.58 19.43 -13.45
N THR A 291 12.45 19.37 -14.78
CA THR A 291 11.34 18.72 -15.48
C THR A 291 11.48 17.20 -15.51
N VAL A 292 10.37 16.50 -15.78
CA VAL A 292 10.39 15.02 -15.94
C VAL A 292 11.33 14.61 -17.08
N GLU A 293 11.38 15.38 -18.16
CA GLU A 293 12.25 15.12 -19.31
C GLU A 293 13.73 15.28 -18.94
N GLN A 294 14.09 16.36 -18.24
CA GLN A 294 15.46 16.60 -17.79
C GLN A 294 15.93 15.55 -16.78
N ALA A 295 15.02 15.06 -15.93
CA ALA A 295 15.34 14.05 -14.93
C ALA A 295 15.53 12.65 -15.51
N ALA A 296 15.07 12.41 -16.73
CA ALA A 296 14.95 11.07 -17.29
C ALA A 296 16.34 10.45 -17.61
N ALA A 297 16.47 9.17 -17.32
CA ALA A 297 17.60 8.36 -17.79
C ALA A 297 17.57 8.20 -19.32
N GLY A 298 18.67 7.69 -19.89
CA GLY A 298 18.75 7.40 -21.33
C GLY A 298 17.67 6.41 -21.81
N ASP A 299 17.28 6.53 -23.08
CA ASP A 299 16.18 5.78 -23.68
C ASP A 299 16.30 4.25 -23.50
N ASP A 300 17.50 3.69 -23.60
CA ASP A 300 17.74 2.25 -23.41
C ASP A 300 17.30 1.78 -22.02
N THR A 301 17.58 2.57 -20.98
CA THR A 301 17.18 2.30 -19.61
C THR A 301 15.66 2.40 -19.46
N LEU A 302 15.04 3.44 -20.06
CA LEU A 302 13.59 3.63 -20.00
C LEU A 302 12.85 2.48 -20.69
N ILE A 303 13.31 2.07 -21.88
CA ILE A 303 12.74 0.93 -22.62
C ILE A 303 12.89 -0.36 -21.82
N ALA A 304 14.06 -0.60 -21.25
CA ALA A 304 14.32 -1.79 -20.43
C ALA A 304 13.39 -1.86 -19.21
N VAL A 305 13.20 -0.74 -18.50
CA VAL A 305 12.27 -0.68 -17.36
C VAL A 305 10.84 -0.89 -17.82
N VAL A 306 10.40 -0.23 -18.90
CA VAL A 306 9.04 -0.43 -19.43
C VAL A 306 8.80 -1.90 -19.79
N ALA A 307 9.73 -2.53 -20.51
CA ALA A 307 9.64 -3.93 -20.85
C ALA A 307 9.63 -4.83 -19.59
N ALA A 308 10.47 -4.56 -18.60
CA ALA A 308 10.54 -5.31 -17.35
C ALA A 308 9.25 -5.19 -16.53
N VAL A 309 8.64 -4.00 -16.46
CA VAL A 309 7.36 -3.79 -15.76
C VAL A 309 6.23 -4.54 -16.46
N LEU A 310 6.14 -4.45 -17.79
CA LEU A 310 5.12 -5.18 -18.57
C LEU A 310 5.31 -6.70 -18.43
N ALA A 311 6.55 -7.18 -18.50
CA ALA A 311 6.90 -8.58 -18.27
C ALA A 311 6.52 -9.04 -16.86
N GLY A 312 6.84 -8.23 -15.84
CA GLY A 312 6.48 -8.50 -14.45
C GLY A 312 4.96 -8.55 -14.24
N LEU A 313 4.20 -7.67 -14.90
CA LEU A 313 2.74 -7.64 -14.81
C LEU A 313 2.10 -8.93 -15.34
N VAL A 314 2.67 -9.53 -16.39
CA VAL A 314 2.22 -10.83 -16.92
C VAL A 314 2.35 -11.95 -15.89
N VAL A 315 3.27 -11.85 -14.93
CA VAL A 315 3.42 -12.81 -13.84
C VAL A 315 2.58 -12.41 -12.61
N LEU A 316 2.59 -11.12 -12.26
CA LEU A 316 1.94 -10.57 -11.07
C LEU A 316 0.41 -10.60 -11.16
N ALA A 317 -0.17 -10.22 -12.30
CA ALA A 317 -1.62 -10.12 -12.44
C ALA A 317 -2.32 -11.49 -12.31
N PRO A 318 -1.84 -12.58 -12.95
CA PRO A 318 -2.39 -13.91 -12.70
C PRO A 318 -2.22 -14.35 -11.25
N SER A 319 -1.04 -14.16 -10.64
CA SER A 319 -0.78 -14.63 -9.28
C SER A 319 -1.68 -13.95 -8.24
N LEU A 320 -1.86 -12.63 -8.34
CA LEU A 320 -2.81 -11.90 -7.51
C LEU A 320 -4.26 -12.32 -7.80
N GLY A 321 -4.62 -12.52 -9.07
CA GLY A 321 -5.94 -13.02 -9.46
C GLY A 321 -6.26 -14.36 -8.82
N LEU A 322 -5.30 -15.29 -8.80
CA LEU A 322 -5.43 -16.58 -8.13
C LEU A 322 -5.53 -16.42 -6.61
N LEU A 323 -4.63 -15.64 -5.99
CA LEU A 323 -4.66 -15.39 -4.55
C LEU A 323 -6.03 -14.84 -4.10
N PHE A 324 -6.53 -13.80 -4.76
CA PHE A 324 -7.83 -13.24 -4.43
C PHE A 324 -8.96 -14.23 -4.68
N THR A 325 -8.91 -15.00 -5.76
CA THR A 325 -9.93 -16.03 -6.04
C THR A 325 -9.95 -17.10 -4.95
N LEU A 326 -8.80 -17.60 -4.52
CA LEU A 326 -8.69 -18.63 -3.48
C LEU A 326 -9.13 -18.08 -2.10
N THR A 327 -8.73 -16.85 -1.76
CA THR A 327 -9.15 -16.20 -0.51
C THR A 327 -10.66 -15.91 -0.51
N LEU A 328 -11.23 -15.41 -1.60
CA LEU A 328 -12.66 -15.11 -1.72
C LEU A 328 -13.52 -16.38 -1.76
N ARG A 329 -12.99 -17.48 -2.29
CA ARG A 329 -13.65 -18.81 -2.26
C ARG A 329 -13.53 -19.51 -0.91
N GLY A 330 -12.83 -18.93 0.07
CA GLY A 330 -12.63 -19.52 1.40
C GLY A 330 -11.68 -20.72 1.41
N SER A 331 -11.01 -21.05 0.30
CA SER A 331 -10.11 -22.21 0.21
C SER A 331 -8.77 -22.01 0.93
N LEU A 332 -8.49 -20.78 1.37
CA LEU A 332 -7.33 -20.41 2.21
C LEU A 332 -7.73 -20.07 3.65
N GLY A 333 -8.91 -20.51 4.10
CA GLY A 333 -9.32 -20.36 5.49
C GLY A 333 -8.34 -21.05 6.45
N HIS A 334 -7.92 -20.33 7.50
CA HIS A 334 -7.35 -20.97 8.67
C HIS A 334 -8.48 -21.79 9.30
N GLY A 335 -8.32 -23.11 9.39
CA GLY A 335 -9.37 -24.04 9.83
C GLY A 335 -10.05 -23.57 11.11
N GLY A 336 -11.35 -23.27 10.99
CA GLY A 336 -12.20 -22.81 12.10
C GLY A 336 -13.70 -22.96 11.86
N ASP A 337 -14.14 -23.36 10.67
CA ASP A 337 -15.56 -23.64 10.43
C ASP A 337 -15.83 -25.13 10.69
N ALA A 338 -16.13 -25.45 11.95
CA ALA A 338 -16.85 -26.69 12.26
C ALA A 338 -18.24 -26.61 11.59
N PRO A 339 -18.69 -27.63 10.84
CA PRO A 339 -20.01 -27.62 10.24
C PRO A 339 -21.08 -27.53 11.33
N ALA A 340 -22.03 -26.62 11.16
CA ALA A 340 -23.22 -26.53 12.00
C ALA A 340 -24.06 -27.82 11.84
N GLY A 341 -23.87 -28.76 12.75
CA GLY A 341 -24.60 -30.03 12.70
C GLY A 341 -24.03 -31.15 13.58
N ALA A 342 -23.77 -30.88 14.86
CA ALA A 342 -23.54 -31.97 15.83
C ALA A 342 -24.06 -31.56 17.22
N SER A 343 -25.36 -31.73 17.42
CA SER A 343 -25.96 -31.82 18.74
C SER A 343 -25.56 -33.15 19.40
N GLY A 344 -24.88 -33.11 20.55
CA GLY A 344 -24.89 -34.21 21.52
C GLY A 344 -23.56 -34.55 22.19
N GLY A 345 -23.57 -34.53 23.53
CA GLY A 345 -22.76 -35.42 24.37
C GLY A 345 -21.34 -34.97 24.69
N GLY A 346 -21.07 -34.63 25.96
CA GLY A 346 -19.74 -34.27 26.43
C GLY A 346 -18.75 -35.43 26.45
N ALA A 347 -17.47 -35.13 26.20
CA ALA A 347 -16.29 -35.83 26.70
C ALA A 347 -15.01 -35.05 26.33
N GLY A 348 -14.12 -34.85 27.31
CA GLY A 348 -12.66 -34.75 27.13
C GLY A 348 -12.08 -33.56 26.35
N LEU A 349 -11.59 -32.54 27.07
CA LEU A 349 -10.56 -31.64 26.56
C LEU A 349 -9.23 -32.40 26.46
N THR A 350 -8.89 -32.91 25.28
CA THR A 350 -7.51 -33.24 24.94
C THR A 350 -6.93 -32.10 24.10
N ASP A 351 -5.92 -31.45 24.66
CA ASP A 351 -5.01 -30.52 23.97
C ASP A 351 -4.39 -31.19 22.75
N GLU A 352 -4.92 -30.93 21.56
CA GLU A 352 -4.18 -31.08 20.31
C GLU A 352 -4.41 -29.84 19.47
N TRP A 353 -3.50 -28.87 19.60
CA TRP A 353 -3.34 -27.81 18.62
C TRP A 353 -3.02 -28.45 17.25
N PRO A 354 -3.76 -28.14 16.17
CA PRO A 354 -3.41 -28.66 14.85
C PRO A 354 -2.02 -28.16 14.47
N THR A 355 -1.07 -29.08 14.32
CA THR A 355 0.28 -28.75 13.87
C THR A 355 0.24 -28.06 12.51
N PRO A 356 0.98 -26.97 12.29
CA PRO A 356 0.88 -26.12 11.09
C PRO A 356 1.59 -26.71 9.86
N VAL A 357 1.44 -28.02 9.61
CA VAL A 357 2.21 -28.75 8.58
C VAL A 357 1.43 -28.96 7.27
N HIS A 358 0.12 -28.68 7.24
CA HIS A 358 -0.68 -29.00 6.05
C HIS A 358 -0.48 -28.06 4.84
N ALA A 359 0.03 -26.83 5.03
CA ALA A 359 0.31 -25.92 3.92
C ALA A 359 1.46 -26.40 3.00
N LEU A 360 2.37 -27.23 3.52
CA LEU A 360 3.43 -27.86 2.72
C LEU A 360 3.01 -29.20 2.10
N SER A 361 1.85 -29.76 2.48
CA SER A 361 1.39 -31.05 1.97
C SER A 361 0.69 -30.98 0.61
N ALA A 362 0.20 -29.80 0.21
CA ALA A 362 -0.40 -29.58 -1.12
C ALA A 362 0.63 -29.51 -2.26
N ALA A 363 1.92 -29.39 -1.94
CA ALA A 363 3.02 -29.42 -2.91
C ALA A 363 3.55 -30.84 -3.19
N ARG A 364 2.80 -31.91 -2.90
CA ARG A 364 3.27 -33.28 -3.16
C ARG A 364 2.72 -33.85 -4.47
N ASN A 365 3.60 -33.84 -5.47
CA ASN A 365 3.64 -34.69 -6.68
C ASN A 365 2.96 -34.22 -7.98
N GLY A 366 2.96 -32.92 -8.28
CA GLY A 366 2.74 -32.46 -9.66
C GLY A 366 4.05 -32.37 -10.45
N LEU A 367 4.16 -33.07 -11.60
CA LEU A 367 5.26 -32.87 -12.56
C LEU A 367 5.38 -31.40 -12.98
N LEU A 368 4.25 -30.69 -13.01
CA LEU A 368 4.15 -29.25 -13.26
C LEU A 368 4.82 -28.40 -12.16
N ALA A 369 4.64 -28.73 -10.88
CA ALA A 369 5.26 -27.99 -9.77
C ALA A 369 6.79 -28.15 -9.75
N ARG A 370 7.29 -29.37 -10.05
CA ARG A 370 8.73 -29.62 -10.20
C ARG A 370 9.30 -28.89 -11.42
N GLY A 371 8.56 -28.89 -12.53
CA GLY A 371 8.89 -28.11 -13.72
C GLY A 371 9.00 -26.62 -13.41
N ALA A 372 8.04 -26.06 -12.67
CA ALA A 372 8.04 -24.67 -12.25
C ALA A 372 9.33 -24.30 -11.49
N ILE A 373 9.67 -25.07 -10.46
CA ILE A 373 10.88 -24.84 -9.65
C ILE A 373 12.15 -24.97 -10.51
N ALA A 374 12.24 -25.98 -11.38
CA ALA A 374 13.39 -26.18 -12.25
C ALA A 374 13.61 -24.99 -13.19
N PHE A 375 12.55 -24.51 -13.83
CA PHE A 375 12.60 -23.33 -14.70
C PHE A 375 12.88 -22.04 -13.93
N ALA A 376 12.46 -21.93 -12.66
CA ALA A 376 12.78 -20.79 -11.81
C ALA A 376 14.28 -20.72 -11.51
N VAL A 377 14.87 -21.85 -11.08
CA VAL A 377 16.30 -21.97 -10.78
C VAL A 377 17.14 -21.71 -12.02
N LEU A 378 16.74 -22.30 -13.16
CA LEU A 378 17.45 -22.13 -14.43
C LEU A 378 17.37 -20.67 -14.91
N GLY A 379 16.19 -20.06 -14.86
CA GLY A 379 15.97 -18.67 -15.22
C GLY A 379 16.79 -17.72 -14.35
N PHE A 380 16.79 -17.94 -13.04
CA PHE A 380 17.61 -17.16 -12.11
C PHE A 380 19.10 -17.31 -12.39
N ALA A 381 19.59 -18.54 -12.58
CA ALA A 381 21.00 -18.80 -12.87
C ALA A 381 21.46 -18.12 -14.17
N PHE A 382 20.67 -18.20 -15.24
CA PHE A 382 21.01 -17.56 -16.51
C PHE A 382 20.96 -16.03 -16.45
N LEU A 383 20.12 -15.43 -15.61
CA LEU A 383 20.02 -13.97 -15.50
C LEU A 383 21.00 -13.35 -14.50
N THR A 384 21.45 -14.11 -13.50
CA THR A 384 22.27 -13.56 -12.41
C THR A 384 23.73 -13.98 -12.47
N VAL A 385 24.02 -15.19 -12.98
CA VAL A 385 25.39 -15.73 -13.00
C VAL A 385 26.06 -15.50 -14.35
N ALA A 386 25.29 -15.56 -15.44
CA ALA A 386 25.83 -15.41 -16.79
C ALA A 386 25.73 -13.95 -17.26
N ASN A 387 26.84 -13.20 -17.18
CA ASN A 387 26.94 -11.83 -17.68
C ASN A 387 27.08 -11.79 -19.22
N ALA A 388 26.13 -12.38 -19.95
CA ALA A 388 26.14 -12.45 -21.41
C ALA A 388 24.75 -12.22 -22.02
N GLY A 389 24.69 -11.54 -23.17
CA GLY A 389 23.41 -11.20 -23.82
C GLY A 389 22.55 -12.41 -24.19
N TRP A 390 23.16 -13.50 -24.63
CA TRP A 390 22.44 -14.76 -24.94
C TRP A 390 21.84 -15.43 -23.69
N ALA A 391 22.41 -15.20 -22.52
CA ALA A 391 21.91 -15.77 -21.28
C ALA A 391 20.56 -15.13 -20.88
N HIS A 392 20.37 -13.84 -21.16
CA HIS A 392 19.08 -13.17 -20.99
C HIS A 392 17.99 -13.74 -21.92
N ALA A 393 18.35 -14.09 -23.16
CA ALA A 393 17.43 -14.68 -24.13
C ALA A 393 16.90 -16.06 -23.70
N ILE A 394 17.61 -16.77 -22.83
CA ILE A 394 17.20 -18.08 -22.28
C ILE A 394 16.56 -17.91 -20.90
N GLY A 395 17.15 -17.07 -20.05
CA GLY A 395 16.75 -16.89 -18.66
C GLY A 395 15.35 -16.28 -18.51
N VAL A 396 15.01 -15.27 -19.34
CA VAL A 396 13.68 -14.64 -19.31
C VAL A 396 12.56 -15.63 -19.67
N PRO A 397 12.61 -16.37 -20.80
CA PRO A 397 11.60 -17.40 -21.10
C PRO A 397 11.49 -18.49 -20.03
N CYS A 398 12.59 -18.87 -19.39
CA CYS A 398 12.57 -19.85 -18.30
C CYS A 398 11.79 -19.33 -17.09
N LEU A 399 11.97 -18.08 -16.68
CA LEU A 399 11.16 -17.50 -15.58
C LEU A 399 9.66 -17.44 -15.94
N PHE A 400 9.33 -17.11 -17.19
CA PHE A 400 7.93 -17.15 -17.65
C PHE A 400 7.34 -18.57 -17.64
N ALA A 401 8.10 -19.55 -18.12
CA ALA A 401 7.69 -20.95 -18.11
C ALA A 401 7.49 -21.46 -16.67
N SER A 402 8.34 -21.05 -15.74
CA SER A 402 8.19 -21.32 -14.32
C SER A 402 6.86 -20.79 -13.78
N ALA A 403 6.56 -19.51 -14.04
CA ALA A 403 5.32 -18.88 -13.58
C ALA A 403 4.08 -19.60 -14.14
N LEU A 404 4.07 -19.91 -15.44
CA LEU A 404 2.95 -20.61 -16.09
C LEU A 404 2.73 -22.02 -15.54
N LEU A 405 3.80 -22.79 -15.34
CA LEU A 405 3.73 -24.14 -14.79
C LEU A 405 3.34 -24.14 -13.31
N GLY A 406 3.85 -23.19 -12.53
CA GLY A 406 3.48 -23.01 -11.13
C GLY A 406 1.99 -22.66 -10.99
N PHE A 407 1.48 -21.81 -11.88
CA PHE A 407 0.07 -21.44 -11.92
C PHE A 407 -0.82 -22.65 -12.24
N ARG A 408 -0.48 -23.41 -13.28
CA ARG A 408 -1.23 -24.62 -13.65
C ARG A 408 -1.17 -25.72 -12.59
N ALA A 409 -0.09 -25.80 -11.84
CA ALA A 409 0.04 -26.77 -10.76
C ALA A 409 -0.83 -26.43 -9.54
N ALA A 410 -1.18 -25.15 -9.36
CA ALA A 410 -1.94 -24.66 -8.21
C ALA A 410 -3.46 -24.60 -8.42
N VAL A 411 -3.93 -24.70 -9.68
CA VAL A 411 -5.36 -24.75 -10.01
C VAL A 411 -5.84 -26.20 -9.99
N PRO A 412 -6.88 -26.56 -9.19
CA PRO A 412 -7.46 -27.89 -9.21
C PRO A 412 -7.94 -28.26 -10.63
N SER A 413 -7.72 -29.50 -11.06
CA SER A 413 -8.39 -30.02 -12.26
C SER A 413 -9.79 -30.44 -11.84
N ASP A 414 -10.81 -29.84 -12.46
CA ASP A 414 -12.22 -30.19 -12.26
C ASP A 414 -12.50 -31.67 -12.58
#